data_AF-A0A833PG05-F1
#
_entry.id   AF-A0A833PG05-F1
#
_cell.length_a   1.000
_cell.length_b   1.000
_cell.length_c   1.000
_cell.angle_alpha   90.00
_cell.angle_beta   90.00
_cell.angle_gamma   90.00
#
_symmetry.space_group_name_H-M   'P 1'
#
loop_
_entity.id
_entity.type
_entity.pdbx_description
1 polymer ?
#
loop_
_entity_poly.entity_id
_entity_poly.type
_entity_poly.pdbx_seq_one_letter_code
_entity_poly.pdbx_strand_id
1 'polypeptide(L)'
;MSEELSLEERKVIYRARRGLKEIDVYFDPYVKQYYLQADAQEKALFKELVDQEDPDLLDWFMEVSEPPRPELRVLINKLKHYVHG
;
A
#
# COMPACT_ATOMS: atom_id res chain seq x y z
N MET A 1 -5.32 -22.74 12.63
CA MET A 1 -3.91 -22.34 12.78
C MET A 1 -3.90 -20.83 12.74
N SER A 2 -3.68 -20.18 13.88
CA SER A 2 -3.51 -18.73 13.90
C SER A 2 -2.18 -18.46 13.21
N GLU A 3 -2.19 -18.13 11.92
CA GLU A 3 -0.98 -17.70 11.23
C GLU A 3 -0.53 -16.39 11.89
N GLU A 4 0.47 -16.52 12.75
CA GLU A 4 0.99 -15.40 13.51
C GLU A 4 1.76 -14.50 12.54
N LEU A 5 1.28 -13.26 12.36
CA LEU A 5 1.92 -12.29 11.48
C LEU A 5 3.40 -12.15 11.83
N SER A 6 4.26 -12.20 10.81
CA SER A 6 5.68 -11.93 10.99
C SER A 6 5.90 -10.50 11.51
N LEU A 7 7.06 -10.27 12.14
CA LEU A 7 7.43 -8.93 12.61
C LEU A 7 7.45 -7.90 11.46
N GLU A 8 7.88 -8.30 10.27
CA GLU A 8 7.93 -7.42 9.11
C GLU A 8 6.52 -7.09 8.60
N GLU A 9 5.61 -8.07 8.51
CA GLU A 9 4.22 -7.81 8.13
C GLU A 9 3.53 -6.87 9.12
N ARG A 10 3.75 -7.05 10.42
CA ARG A 10 3.22 -6.14 11.44
C ARG A 10 3.73 -4.72 11.29
N LYS A 11 5.02 -4.53 10.97
CA LYS A 11 5.61 -3.20 10.73
C LYS A 11 5.00 -2.53 9.50
N VAL A 12 4.85 -3.27 8.40
CA VAL A 12 4.26 -2.75 7.16
C VAL A 12 2.79 -2.36 7.39
N ILE A 13 2.00 -3.22 8.04
CA ILE A 13 0.61 -2.94 8.40
C ILE A 13 0.50 -1.70 9.30
N TYR A 14 1.42 -1.54 10.25
CA TYR A 14 1.45 -0.36 11.11
C TYR A 14 1.80 0.92 10.33
N ARG A 15 2.81 0.86 9.45
CA ARG A 15 3.23 1.98 8.58
C ARG A 15 2.18 2.38 7.54
N ALA A 16 1.28 1.46 7.17
CA ALA A 16 0.17 1.72 6.27
C ALA A 16 -0.92 2.60 6.90
N ARG A 17 -0.98 2.71 8.23
CA ARG A 17 -1.93 3.62 8.90
C ARG A 17 -1.38 5.04 8.84
N ARG A 18 -2.00 5.91 8.05
CA ARG A 18 -1.60 7.31 7.88
C ARG A 18 -2.53 8.23 8.69
N GLY A 19 -2.19 9.51 8.71
CA GLY A 19 -3.03 10.57 9.29
C GLY A 19 -3.92 11.27 8.27
N LEU A 20 -3.77 10.91 6.99
CA LEU A 20 -4.42 11.53 5.85
C LEU A 20 -5.47 10.56 5.26
N LYS A 21 -6.75 10.93 5.38
CA LYS A 21 -7.88 10.07 5.03
C LYS A 21 -7.83 9.61 3.57
N GLU A 22 -7.34 10.47 2.69
CA GLU A 22 -7.21 10.23 1.26
C GLU A 22 -6.29 9.04 0.98
N ILE A 23 -5.20 8.88 1.73
CA ILE A 23 -4.28 7.72 1.58
C ILE A 23 -4.86 6.49 2.26
N ASP A 24 -5.42 6.67 3.47
CA ASP A 24 -6.00 5.56 4.24
C ASP A 24 -7.11 4.85 3.44
N VAL A 25 -7.89 5.58 2.63
CA VAL A 25 -8.92 5.02 1.74
C VAL A 25 -8.36 3.93 0.82
N TYR A 26 -7.12 4.06 0.34
CA TYR A 26 -6.48 3.06 -0.53
C TYR A 26 -5.77 1.94 0.25
N PHE A 27 -5.10 2.28 1.35
CA PHE A 27 -4.29 1.33 2.11
C PHE A 27 -5.12 0.39 3.00
N ASP A 28 -6.18 0.90 3.64
CA ASP A 28 -7.04 0.11 4.52
C ASP A 28 -7.64 -1.15 3.85
N PRO A 29 -8.32 -1.05 2.69
CA PRO A 29 -8.90 -2.23 2.05
C PRO A 29 -7.80 -3.20 1.60
N TYR A 30 -6.69 -2.69 1.09
CA TYR A 30 -5.55 -3.50 0.67
C TYR A 30 -4.99 -4.34 1.84
N VAL A 31 -4.69 -3.69 2.96
CA VAL A 31 -4.11 -4.35 4.14
C VAL A 31 -5.07 -5.38 4.76
N LYS A 32 -6.36 -5.06 4.83
CA LYS A 32 -7.36 -5.92 5.48
C LYS A 32 -7.67 -7.18 4.68
N GLN A 33 -7.62 -7.12 3.35
CA GLN A 33 -8.14 -8.19 2.50
C GLN A 33 -7.08 -8.85 1.61
N TYR A 34 -6.04 -8.13 1.21
CA TYR A 34 -5.14 -8.57 0.12
C TYR A 34 -3.69 -8.76 0.58
N TYR A 35 -3.15 -7.88 1.44
CA TYR A 35 -1.72 -7.88 1.77
C TYR A 35 -1.19 -9.23 2.28
N LEU A 36 -1.91 -9.90 3.18
CA LEU A 36 -1.45 -11.18 3.75
C LEU A 36 -1.41 -12.32 2.72
N GLN A 37 -2.27 -12.25 1.71
CA GLN A 37 -2.40 -13.22 0.62
C GLN A 37 -1.52 -12.88 -0.59
N ALA A 38 -0.96 -11.67 -0.63
CA ALA A 38 -0.11 -11.21 -1.71
C ALA A 38 1.19 -12.01 -1.76
N ASP A 39 1.75 -12.16 -2.97
CA ASP A 39 3.04 -12.81 -3.15
C ASP A 39 4.19 -11.95 -2.58
N ALA A 40 5.39 -12.54 -2.53
CA ALA A 40 6.56 -11.87 -1.96
C ALA A 40 6.96 -10.59 -2.72
N GLN A 41 6.72 -10.54 -4.03
CA GLN A 41 7.08 -9.39 -4.85
C GLN A 41 6.16 -8.21 -4.55
N GLU A 42 4.85 -8.45 -4.48
CA GLU A 42 3.88 -7.43 -4.15
C GLU A 42 4.02 -6.97 -2.69
N LYS A 43 4.26 -7.88 -1.74
CA LYS A 43 4.56 -7.51 -0.35
C LYS A 43 5.79 -6.59 -0.27
N ALA A 44 6.82 -6.84 -1.07
CA ALA A 44 8.02 -6.00 -1.13
C ALA A 44 7.73 -4.62 -1.76
N LEU A 45 6.95 -4.56 -2.83
CA LEU A 45 6.52 -3.29 -3.45
C LEU A 45 5.65 -2.47 -2.51
N PHE A 46 4.73 -3.12 -1.78
CA PHE A 46 3.89 -2.42 -0.80
C PHE A 46 4.72 -1.91 0.36
N LYS A 47 5.72 -2.67 0.82
CA LYS A 47 6.68 -2.20 1.82
C LYS A 47 7.41 -0.93 1.33
N GLU A 48 7.92 -0.94 0.10
CA GLU A 48 8.58 0.23 -0.51
C GLU A 48 7.64 1.43 -0.63
N LEU A 49 6.36 1.18 -0.96
CA LEU A 49 5.33 2.20 -1.04
C LEU A 49 5.02 2.83 0.33
N VAL A 50 4.84 2.02 1.39
CA VAL A 50 4.59 2.55 2.74
C VAL A 50 5.81 3.16 3.41
N ASP A 51 7.00 3.04 2.81
CA ASP A 51 8.22 3.75 3.24
C ASP A 51 8.27 5.19 2.68
N GLN A 52 7.38 5.58 1.75
CA GLN A 52 7.30 6.92 1.16
C GLN A 52 6.54 7.92 2.03
N GLU A 53 6.82 9.21 1.83
CA GLU A 53 6.20 10.33 2.54
C GLU A 53 4.77 10.59 2.05
N ASP A 54 3.92 11.13 2.93
CA ASP A 54 2.51 11.40 2.62
C ASP A 54 2.31 12.34 1.41
N PRO A 55 3.09 13.42 1.21
CA PRO A 55 2.93 14.29 0.04
C PRO A 55 3.15 13.57 -1.29
N ASP A 56 4.22 12.78 -1.39
CA ASP A 56 4.54 12.02 -2.61
C ASP A 56 3.46 10.96 -2.89
N LEU A 57 3.03 10.23 -1.85
CA LEU A 57 1.96 9.26 -1.97
C LEU A 57 0.68 9.92 -2.48
N LEU A 58 0.29 11.05 -1.90
CA LEU A 58 -0.90 11.79 -2.31
C LEU A 58 -0.81 12.19 -3.79
N ASP A 59 0.31 12.77 -4.22
CA ASP A 59 0.51 13.18 -5.60
C ASP A 59 0.40 12.00 -6.58
N TRP A 60 0.93 10.82 -6.23
CA TRP A 60 0.84 9.64 -7.09
C TRP A 60 -0.57 9.04 -7.14
N PHE A 61 -1.28 8.98 -6.01
CA PHE A 61 -2.66 8.50 -5.99
C PHE A 61 -3.60 9.43 -6.77
N MET A 62 -3.34 10.74 -6.71
CA MET A 62 -4.09 11.79 -7.40
C MET A 62 -3.64 12.04 -8.85
N GLU A 63 -2.66 11.28 -9.36
CA GLU A 63 -2.12 11.41 -10.72
C GLU A 63 -1.53 12.80 -11.03
N VAL A 64 -1.06 13.49 -10.00
CA VAL A 64 -0.37 14.79 -10.10
C VAL A 64 1.09 14.60 -10.50
N SER A 65 1.72 13.52 -10.03
CA SER A 65 3.07 13.11 -10.41
C SER A 65 3.16 11.60 -10.57
N GLU A 66 4.31 11.10 -11.03
CA GLU A 66 4.56 9.67 -11.22
C GLU A 66 5.55 9.14 -10.19
N PRO A 67 5.36 7.91 -9.67
CA PRO A 67 6.36 7.29 -8.82
C PRO A 67 7.63 6.98 -9.63
N PRO A 68 8.80 6.95 -8.98
CA PRO A 68 10.09 6.76 -9.66
C PRO A 68 10.22 5.38 -10.33
N ARG A 69 9.34 4.44 -10.00
CA ARG A 69 9.38 3.05 -10.46
C ARG A 69 8.06 2.64 -11.11
N PRO A 70 8.10 2.02 -12.31
CA PRO A 70 6.90 1.53 -12.98
C PRO A 70 6.12 0.51 -12.14
N GLU A 71 6.80 -0.32 -11.33
CA GLU A 71 6.14 -1.34 -10.51
C GLU A 71 5.30 -0.72 -9.39
N LEU A 72 5.74 0.40 -8.82
CA LEU A 72 4.97 1.17 -7.84
C LEU A 72 3.71 1.76 -8.48
N ARG A 73 3.82 2.27 -9.72
CA ARG A 73 2.65 2.76 -10.47
C ARG A 73 1.63 1.64 -10.70
N VAL A 74 2.08 0.45 -11.07
CA VAL A 74 1.21 -0.72 -11.25
C VAL A 74 0.51 -1.07 -9.93
N LEU A 75 1.24 -1.08 -8.81
CA LEU A 75 0.67 -1.34 -7.49
C LEU A 75 -0.35 -0.25 -7.09
N ILE A 76 -0.02 1.03 -7.24
CA ILE A 76 -0.93 2.15 -6.95
C ILE A 76 -2.23 2.02 -7.75
N ASN A 77 -2.13 1.74 -9.05
CA ASN A 77 -3.30 1.49 -9.87
C ASN A 77 -4.12 0.31 -9.34
N LYS A 78 -3.47 -0.80 -8.97
CA LYS A 78 -4.15 -1.96 -8.36
C LYS A 78 -4.89 -1.57 -7.07
N LEU A 79 -4.28 -0.76 -6.21
CA LEU A 79 -4.88 -0.25 -4.97
C LEU A 79 -6.11 0.62 -5.26
N LYS A 80 -6.05 1.50 -6.26
CA LYS A 80 -7.20 2.31 -6.70
C LYS A 80 -8.39 1.43 -7.12
N HIS A 81 -8.15 0.29 -7.76
CA HIS A 81 -9.24 -0.63 -8.14
C HIS A 81 -9.93 -1.28 -6.95
N TYR A 82 -9.22 -1.51 -5.83
CA TYR A 82 -9.82 -2.09 -4.62
C TYR A 82 -10.77 -1.15 -3.88
N VAL A 83 -10.70 0.16 -4.15
CA VAL A 83 -11.59 1.16 -3.56
C VAL A 83 -12.86 1.35 -4.40
N HIS A 84 -12.77 1.16 -5.72
CA HIS A 84 -13.85 1.41 -6.67
C HIS A 84 -14.58 0.13 -7.13
N GLY A 85 -14.34 -1.00 -6.47
CA GLY A 85 -14.99 -2.29 -6.72
C GLY A 85 -16.27 -2.52 -5.94
#